data_AF-A0A428SA63-F1
#
_entry.id   AF-A0A428SA63-F1
#
_cell.length_a   1.000
_cell.length_b   1.000
_cell.length_c   1.000
_cell.angle_alpha   90.00
_cell.angle_beta   90.00
_cell.angle_gamma   90.00
#
_symmetry.space_group_name_H-M   'P 1'
#
loop_
_entity.id
_entity.type
_entity.pdbx_description
1 polymer ?
#
loop_
_entity_poly.entity_id
_entity_poly.type
_entity_poly.pdbx_seq_one_letter_code
_entity_poly.pdbx_strand_id
1 'polypeptide(L)'
;MSVIPPPFPAHLPQFPLLGAFFTRMYQNDVEWAASAFWQVLFQVVFRPDEGFAAVYHQPPDEGRDSVDILPYAYDPSDPSLLRKRAMIEIKRAGNSREKLIKQTEKYALKARDRYNEPFMLAMSIHCSEFKAWVLMAGRDYLEPFFPYWDRFIPVHSPEGGLFFNFVNAIKDPTNLQSYRQISDQLWGVIALTYPASSSDQIQPQQEEQEQEQEQQPQQPGQGVQEEEEAEDGVTEMPEEARRGTKVRIRLEEHTFSADKYYFKDTKGRSCYTTAADWRKEGHNYYRYRPNDQYWCPKRPRA
;
A
#
# COMPACT_ATOMS: atom_id res chain seq x y z
N MET A 1 -4.11 -18.37 -10.26
CA MET A 1 -4.75 -19.35 -9.35
C MET A 1 -5.98 -18.66 -8.76
N SER A 2 -7.14 -19.33 -8.73
CA SER A 2 -8.34 -18.75 -8.11
C SER A 2 -8.17 -18.82 -6.59
N VAL A 3 -8.07 -17.66 -5.93
CA VAL A 3 -8.03 -17.58 -4.47
C VAL A 3 -9.44 -17.87 -3.97
N ILE A 4 -9.60 -18.88 -3.12
CA ILE A 4 -10.86 -19.15 -2.44
C ILE A 4 -11.04 -18.02 -1.39
N PRO A 5 -12.11 -17.22 -1.47
CA PRO A 5 -12.33 -16.15 -0.51
C PRO A 5 -12.59 -16.73 0.89
N PRO A 6 -12.17 -16.06 1.97
CA PRO A 6 -12.58 -16.43 3.32
C PRO A 6 -14.12 -16.40 3.45
N PRO A 7 -14.70 -17.08 4.44
CA PRO A 7 -16.13 -16.98 4.71
C PRO A 7 -16.51 -15.52 5.03
N PHE A 8 -17.74 -15.14 4.67
CA PHE A 8 -18.23 -13.80 5.01
C PHE A 8 -18.30 -13.65 6.54
N PRO A 9 -17.69 -12.60 7.13
CA PRO A 9 -17.57 -12.51 8.57
C PRO A 9 -18.93 -12.30 9.24
N ALA A 10 -19.18 -13.04 10.32
CA ALA A 10 -20.43 -12.96 11.07
C ALA A 10 -20.67 -11.58 11.72
N HIS A 11 -19.60 -10.84 11.99
CA HIS A 11 -19.68 -9.49 12.59
C HIS A 11 -20.01 -8.39 11.57
N LEU A 12 -19.92 -8.67 10.26
CA LEU A 12 -20.37 -7.71 9.24
C LEU A 12 -21.90 -7.76 9.09
N PRO A 13 -22.54 -6.68 8.61
CA PRO A 13 -23.95 -6.69 8.26
C PRO A 13 -24.27 -7.79 7.24
N GLN A 14 -25.27 -8.62 7.52
CA GLN A 14 -25.60 -9.81 6.74
C GLN A 14 -26.47 -9.46 5.52
N PHE A 15 -25.98 -8.55 4.67
CA PHE A 15 -26.60 -8.20 3.40
C PHE A 15 -26.00 -9.02 2.25
N PRO A 16 -26.81 -9.74 1.44
CA PRO A 16 -26.30 -10.54 0.33
C PRO A 16 -25.41 -9.76 -0.65
N LEU A 17 -25.77 -8.50 -0.92
CA LEU A 17 -24.99 -7.62 -1.80
C LEU A 17 -23.60 -7.30 -1.21
N LEU A 18 -23.53 -7.03 0.10
CA LEU A 18 -22.25 -6.78 0.78
C LEU A 18 -21.37 -8.03 0.76
N GLY A 19 -21.97 -9.22 0.96
CA GLY A 19 -21.30 -10.51 0.81
C GLY A 19 -20.71 -10.70 -0.60
N ALA A 20 -21.45 -10.34 -1.65
CA ALA A 20 -20.96 -10.41 -3.03
C ALA A 20 -19.77 -9.47 -3.28
N PHE A 21 -19.80 -8.24 -2.76
CA PHE A 21 -18.66 -7.32 -2.85
C PHE A 21 -17.44 -7.81 -2.07
N PHE A 22 -17.65 -8.41 -0.90
CA PHE A 22 -16.58 -9.03 -0.11
C PHE A 22 -15.91 -10.17 -0.89
N THR A 23 -16.70 -11.11 -1.44
CA THR A 23 -16.19 -12.17 -2.30
C THR A 23 -15.42 -11.60 -3.49
N ARG A 24 -15.96 -10.56 -4.13
CA ARG A 24 -15.32 -9.90 -5.27
C ARG A 24 -13.97 -9.26 -4.91
N MET A 25 -13.86 -8.62 -3.74
CA MET A 25 -12.59 -8.05 -3.26
C MET A 25 -11.50 -9.12 -3.13
N TYR A 26 -11.81 -10.31 -2.61
CA TYR A 26 -10.80 -11.38 -2.45
C TYR A 26 -10.47 -12.12 -3.74
N GLN A 27 -11.43 -12.22 -4.65
CA GLN A 27 -11.21 -12.85 -5.95
C GLN A 27 -10.43 -11.95 -6.92
N ASN A 28 -10.39 -10.64 -6.66
CA ASN A 28 -9.75 -9.66 -7.54
C ASN A 28 -8.78 -8.82 -6.71
N ASP A 29 -7.48 -9.10 -6.82
CA ASP A 29 -6.41 -8.28 -6.19
C ASP A 29 -6.17 -6.98 -6.97
N VAL A 30 -7.22 -6.15 -7.02
CA VAL A 30 -7.26 -4.89 -7.75
C VAL A 30 -7.95 -3.82 -6.92
N GLU A 31 -7.44 -2.60 -7.02
CA GLU A 31 -7.86 -1.46 -6.20
C GLU A 31 -9.36 -1.20 -6.27
N TRP A 32 -9.93 -1.23 -7.48
CA TRP A 32 -11.36 -0.94 -7.67
C TRP A 32 -12.27 -1.96 -6.97
N ALA A 33 -11.82 -3.21 -6.75
CA ALA A 33 -12.61 -4.22 -6.08
C ALA A 33 -12.64 -4.00 -4.55
N ALA A 34 -11.47 -3.70 -3.96
CA ALA A 34 -11.37 -3.32 -2.56
C ALA A 34 -12.14 -2.02 -2.29
N SER A 35 -11.94 -0.99 -3.11
CA SER A 35 -12.66 0.27 -2.99
C SER A 35 -14.17 0.06 -3.06
N ALA A 36 -14.68 -0.76 -3.99
CA ALA A 36 -16.11 -1.03 -4.08
C ALA A 36 -16.67 -1.71 -2.82
N PHE A 37 -15.96 -2.69 -2.24
CA PHE A 37 -16.37 -3.31 -0.98
C PHE A 37 -16.45 -2.28 0.16
N TRP A 38 -15.40 -1.48 0.35
CA TRP A 38 -15.38 -0.48 1.40
C TRP A 38 -16.44 0.59 1.18
N GLN A 39 -16.65 1.05 -0.07
CA GLN A 39 -17.72 1.98 -0.40
C GLN A 39 -19.08 1.46 0.05
N VAL A 40 -19.43 0.22 -0.33
CA VAL A 40 -20.72 -0.37 0.05
C VAL A 40 -20.81 -0.58 1.56
N LEU A 41 -19.75 -1.06 2.22
CA LEU A 41 -19.73 -1.22 3.67
C LEU A 41 -19.96 0.12 4.37
N PHE A 42 -19.30 1.19 3.92
CA PHE A 42 -19.44 2.53 4.50
C PHE A 42 -20.83 3.11 4.31
N GLN A 43 -21.47 2.89 3.15
CA GLN A 43 -22.87 3.28 2.93
C GLN A 43 -23.85 2.51 3.83
N VAL A 44 -23.56 1.24 4.11
CA VAL A 44 -24.37 0.43 5.02
C VAL A 44 -24.27 0.92 6.45
N VAL A 45 -23.07 1.32 6.90
CA VAL A 45 -22.87 1.74 8.29
C VAL A 45 -23.15 3.22 8.53
N PHE A 46 -23.05 4.10 7.53
CA PHE A 46 -23.36 5.53 7.65
C PHE A 46 -24.63 5.88 6.88
N ARG A 47 -25.78 5.71 7.55
CA ARG A 47 -27.08 5.76 6.90
C ARG A 47 -27.74 7.16 7.02
N PRO A 48 -28.32 7.70 5.94
CA PRO A 48 -29.00 9.00 5.98
C PRO A 48 -30.15 9.09 6.97
N ASP A 49 -30.88 7.99 7.19
CA ASP A 49 -31.97 7.93 8.17
C ASP A 49 -31.49 8.00 9.63
N GLU A 50 -30.20 7.75 9.87
CA GLU A 50 -29.54 7.94 11.16
C GLU A 50 -28.86 9.33 11.28
N GLY A 51 -28.98 10.19 10.26
CA GLY A 51 -28.30 11.47 10.21
C GLY A 51 -26.83 11.40 9.78
N PHE A 52 -26.43 10.33 9.08
CA PHE A 52 -25.06 10.15 8.60
C PHE A 52 -25.00 9.92 7.08
N ALA A 53 -23.86 10.22 6.47
CA ALA A 53 -23.61 9.84 5.08
C ALA A 53 -22.12 9.60 4.84
N ALA A 54 -21.77 8.55 4.10
CA ALA A 54 -20.42 8.40 3.55
C ALA A 54 -20.37 9.00 2.14
N VAL A 55 -19.55 10.03 1.95
CA VAL A 55 -19.37 10.71 0.66
C VAL A 55 -17.95 10.49 0.15
N TYR A 56 -17.81 10.37 -1.18
CA TYR A 56 -16.56 9.95 -1.83
C TYR A 56 -15.91 11.09 -2.60
N HIS A 57 -14.57 11.05 -2.69
CA HIS A 57 -13.76 11.98 -3.48
C HIS A 57 -14.07 13.44 -3.18
N GLN A 58 -14.12 13.77 -1.88
CA GLN A 58 -14.37 15.12 -1.40
C GLN A 58 -13.11 15.68 -0.74
N PRO A 59 -12.91 17.02 -0.78
CA PRO A 59 -11.74 17.61 -0.17
C PRO A 59 -11.81 17.60 1.35
N PRO A 60 -10.67 17.39 2.04
CA PRO A 60 -10.64 17.44 3.50
C PRO A 60 -10.89 18.86 4.01
N ASP A 61 -10.47 19.89 3.25
CA ASP A 61 -10.37 21.29 3.65
C ASP A 61 -11.00 22.27 2.63
N GLU A 62 -11.89 21.81 1.74
CA GLU A 62 -12.42 22.57 0.59
C GLU A 62 -11.36 22.92 -0.49
N GLY A 63 -10.16 22.34 -0.38
CA GLY A 63 -9.11 22.44 -1.39
C GLY A 63 -9.34 21.57 -2.63
N ARG A 64 -8.26 21.36 -3.39
CA ARG A 64 -8.25 20.49 -4.59
C ARG A 64 -7.95 19.03 -4.29
N ASP A 65 -7.26 18.76 -3.19
CA ASP A 65 -6.93 17.40 -2.77
C ASP A 65 -8.22 16.69 -2.38
N SER A 66 -8.43 15.44 -2.80
CA SER A 66 -9.59 14.64 -2.39
C SER A 66 -9.17 13.49 -1.49
N VAL A 67 -10.00 13.19 -0.49
CA VAL A 67 -9.97 11.98 0.32
C VAL A 67 -10.88 10.93 -0.30
N ASP A 68 -10.54 9.65 -0.18
CA ASP A 68 -11.35 8.58 -0.77
C ASP A 68 -12.76 8.52 -0.15
N ILE A 69 -12.88 8.56 1.18
CA ILE A 69 -14.18 8.51 1.88
C ILE A 69 -14.23 9.51 3.05
N LEU A 70 -15.33 10.26 3.16
CA LEU A 70 -15.65 11.17 4.26
C LEU A 70 -17.01 10.84 4.86
N PRO A 71 -17.05 10.29 6.10
CA PRO A 71 -18.26 10.24 6.90
C PRO A 71 -18.67 11.63 7.36
N TYR A 72 -19.87 12.04 6.98
CA TYR A 72 -20.54 13.25 7.45
C TYR A 72 -21.59 12.91 8.50
N ALA A 73 -21.78 13.83 9.45
CA ALA A 73 -22.89 13.84 10.39
C ALA A 73 -23.73 15.11 10.20
N TYR A 74 -25.03 14.93 10.17
CA TYR A 74 -26.01 16.01 10.26
C TYR A 74 -26.03 16.56 11.69
N ASP A 75 -26.09 17.89 11.82
CA ASP A 75 -26.25 18.56 13.11
C ASP A 75 -27.70 19.04 13.26
N PRO A 76 -28.53 18.42 14.13
CA PRO A 76 -29.91 18.85 14.33
C PRO A 76 -30.04 20.27 14.88
N SER A 77 -29.00 20.80 15.53
CA SER A 77 -28.99 22.17 16.08
C SER A 77 -28.70 23.22 15.02
N ASP A 78 -28.03 22.84 13.93
CA ASP A 78 -27.80 23.68 12.76
C ASP A 78 -27.95 22.85 11.47
N PRO A 79 -29.18 22.78 10.91
CA PRO A 79 -29.48 22.00 9.71
C PRO A 79 -28.67 22.38 8.47
N SER A 80 -28.01 23.54 8.47
CA SER A 80 -27.18 24.00 7.35
C SER A 80 -25.76 23.41 7.38
N LEU A 81 -25.38 22.74 8.48
CA LEU A 81 -24.03 22.22 8.68
C LEU A 81 -23.96 20.70 8.55
N LEU A 82 -23.02 20.25 7.73
CA LEU A 82 -22.56 18.87 7.68
C LEU A 82 -21.17 18.79 8.28
N ARG A 83 -21.02 18.05 9.38
CA ARG A 83 -19.74 17.90 10.07
C ARG A 83 -18.98 16.71 9.52
N LYS A 84 -17.73 16.90 9.11
CA LYS A 84 -16.82 15.80 8.75
C LYS A 84 -16.36 15.12 10.03
N ARG A 85 -16.66 13.83 10.18
CA ARG A 85 -16.35 13.08 11.40
C ARG A 85 -15.09 12.25 11.29
N ALA A 86 -14.69 11.85 10.08
CA ALA A 86 -13.46 11.14 9.84
C ALA A 86 -12.89 11.37 8.44
N MET A 87 -11.60 11.06 8.27
CA MET A 87 -10.91 11.00 6.97
C MET A 87 -10.47 9.57 6.69
N ILE A 88 -10.85 9.02 5.54
CA ILE A 88 -10.56 7.61 5.24
C ILE A 88 -9.90 7.50 3.87
N GLU A 89 -8.66 7.00 3.87
CA GLU A 89 -7.85 6.82 2.67
C GLU A 89 -7.66 5.33 2.37
N ILE A 90 -7.77 4.95 1.10
CA ILE A 90 -7.71 3.57 0.62
C ILE A 90 -6.57 3.42 -0.38
N LYS A 91 -5.79 2.35 -0.27
CA LYS A 91 -4.76 1.96 -1.26
C LYS A 91 -4.74 0.43 -1.45
N ARG A 92 -4.17 -0.02 -2.58
CA ARG A 92 -4.06 -1.46 -2.93
C ARG A 92 -2.83 -2.12 -2.30
N ALA A 93 -2.77 -3.44 -2.36
CA ALA A 93 -1.67 -4.25 -1.79
C ALA A 93 -0.26 -3.79 -2.23
N GLY A 94 -0.10 -3.40 -3.50
CA GLY A 94 1.18 -2.93 -4.05
C GLY A 94 1.60 -1.51 -3.64
N ASN A 95 0.77 -0.75 -2.93
CA ASN A 95 1.13 0.57 -2.41
C ASN A 95 1.82 0.45 -1.05
N SER A 96 2.74 1.38 -0.77
CA SER A 96 3.38 1.48 0.54
C SER A 96 2.38 1.89 1.61
N ARG A 97 2.29 1.08 2.68
CA ARG A 97 1.51 1.38 3.89
C ARG A 97 1.99 2.66 4.56
N GLU A 98 3.29 2.92 4.58
CA GLU A 98 3.85 4.13 5.15
C GLU A 98 3.39 5.39 4.39
N LYS A 99 3.41 5.34 3.05
CA LYS A 99 2.90 6.44 2.22
C LYS A 99 1.40 6.67 2.45
N LEU A 100 0.62 5.59 2.57
CA LEU A 100 -0.80 5.66 2.91
C LEU A 100 -1.04 6.34 4.27
N ILE A 101 -0.25 6.01 5.29
CA ILE A 101 -0.37 6.61 6.63
C ILE A 101 -0.04 8.11 6.57
N LYS A 102 1.09 8.47 5.93
CA LYS A 102 1.48 9.88 5.74
C LYS A 102 0.42 10.70 5.00
N GLN A 103 -0.22 10.11 4.00
CA GLN A 103 -1.31 10.77 3.28
C GLN A 103 -2.56 10.94 4.16
N THR A 104 -2.93 9.90 4.91
CA THR A 104 -4.01 9.95 5.90
C THR A 104 -3.77 11.06 6.93
N GLU A 105 -2.55 11.17 7.46
CA GLU A 105 -2.14 12.18 8.44
C GLU A 105 -2.27 13.60 7.88
N LYS A 106 -1.72 13.83 6.67
CA LYS A 106 -1.85 15.11 5.96
C LYS A 106 -3.32 15.54 5.84
N TYR A 107 -4.21 14.64 5.49
CA TYR A 107 -5.64 14.96 5.32
C TYR A 107 -6.36 15.17 6.65
N ALA A 108 -6.04 14.38 7.68
CA ALA A 108 -6.58 14.56 9.02
C ALA A 108 -6.17 15.92 9.62
N LEU A 109 -4.91 16.32 9.45
CA LEU A 109 -4.39 17.63 9.89
C LEU A 109 -5.15 18.78 9.22
N LYS A 110 -5.23 18.74 7.89
CA LYS A 110 -5.95 19.73 7.09
C LYS A 110 -7.41 19.90 7.55
N ALA A 111 -8.12 18.79 7.72
CA ALA A 111 -9.51 18.84 8.13
C ALA A 111 -9.67 19.35 9.57
N ARG A 112 -8.87 18.84 10.52
CA ARG A 112 -8.92 19.29 11.92
C ARG A 112 -8.70 20.80 12.01
N ASP A 113 -7.64 21.30 11.36
CA ASP A 113 -7.24 22.70 11.46
C ASP A 113 -8.24 23.62 10.76
N ARG A 114 -8.79 23.19 9.61
CA ARG A 114 -9.82 23.94 8.88
C ARG A 114 -11.10 24.14 9.71
N TYR A 115 -11.52 23.10 10.44
CA TYR A 115 -12.79 23.10 11.17
C TYR A 115 -12.61 23.35 12.68
N ASN A 116 -11.38 23.59 13.15
CA ASN A 116 -11.03 23.81 14.56
C ASN A 116 -11.60 22.73 15.50
N GLU A 117 -11.50 21.46 15.06
CA GLU A 117 -12.01 20.33 15.82
C GLU A 117 -11.02 19.92 16.94
N PRO A 118 -11.49 19.53 18.14
CA PRO A 118 -10.62 19.11 19.23
C PRO A 118 -9.84 17.82 18.93
N PHE A 119 -10.32 17.06 17.95
CA PHE A 119 -9.64 15.92 17.36
C PHE A 119 -10.20 15.63 15.97
N MET A 120 -9.49 14.80 15.21
CA MET A 120 -9.98 14.24 13.94
C MET A 120 -9.76 12.73 13.94
N LEU A 121 -10.81 11.97 13.61
CA LEU A 121 -10.68 10.53 13.40
C LEU A 121 -10.19 10.27 11.98
N ALA A 122 -9.37 9.25 11.82
CA ALA A 122 -8.93 8.86 10.49
C ALA A 122 -8.77 7.34 10.36
N MET A 123 -8.80 6.83 9.14
CA MET A 123 -8.57 5.43 8.85
C MET A 123 -7.73 5.27 7.59
N SER A 124 -6.74 4.39 7.69
CA SER A 124 -5.94 3.94 6.56
C SER A 124 -6.39 2.54 6.19
N ILE A 125 -6.75 2.34 4.93
CA ILE A 125 -7.22 1.05 4.42
C ILE A 125 -6.22 0.55 3.36
N HIS A 126 -5.69 -0.64 3.59
CA HIS A 126 -4.77 -1.31 2.68
C HIS A 126 -5.43 -2.61 2.22
N CYS A 127 -5.97 -2.62 1.00
CA CYS A 127 -6.75 -3.72 0.45
C CYS A 127 -7.94 -4.10 1.37
N SER A 128 -7.92 -5.26 2.01
CA SER A 128 -8.98 -5.71 2.94
C SER A 128 -8.69 -5.42 4.41
N GLU A 129 -7.63 -4.69 4.72
CA GLU A 129 -7.21 -4.41 6.08
C GLU A 129 -7.34 -2.93 6.40
N PHE A 130 -7.62 -2.60 7.66
CA PHE A 130 -7.73 -1.22 8.12
C PHE A 130 -6.84 -0.96 9.32
N LYS A 131 -6.44 0.30 9.49
CA LYS A 131 -5.83 0.82 10.70
C LYS A 131 -6.53 2.13 11.06
N ALA A 132 -7.06 2.20 12.27
CA ALA A 132 -7.82 3.34 12.77
C ALA A 132 -6.92 4.28 13.58
N TRP A 133 -7.21 5.57 13.48
CA TRP A 133 -6.38 6.64 14.03
C TRP A 133 -7.20 7.71 14.74
N VAL A 134 -6.54 8.41 15.65
CA VAL A 134 -7.00 9.68 16.22
C VAL A 134 -5.89 10.71 16.12
N LEU A 135 -6.24 11.92 15.69
CA LEU A 135 -5.40 13.10 15.70
C LEU A 135 -5.94 14.08 16.74
N MET A 136 -5.28 14.18 17.89
CA MET A 136 -5.69 15.12 18.95
C MET A 136 -5.29 16.57 18.60
N ALA A 137 -6.03 17.56 19.09
CA ALA A 137 -5.62 18.96 19.03
C ALA A 137 -4.23 19.17 19.65
N GLY A 138 -3.43 20.04 19.04
CA GLY A 138 -2.06 20.34 19.48
C GLY A 138 -1.01 19.28 19.10
N ARG A 139 -1.40 18.18 18.44
CA ARG A 139 -0.46 17.18 17.88
C ARG A 139 -0.37 17.31 16.37
N ASP A 140 0.75 16.94 15.77
CA ASP A 140 0.96 16.95 14.32
C ASP A 140 1.07 15.54 13.73
N TYR A 141 0.78 14.51 14.54
CA TYR A 141 0.90 13.11 14.14
C TYR A 141 -0.34 12.27 14.51
N LEU A 142 -0.59 11.22 13.73
CA LEU A 142 -1.64 10.24 14.02
C LEU A 142 -1.24 9.33 15.18
N GLU A 143 -2.14 9.15 16.14
CA GLU A 143 -2.04 8.07 17.13
C GLU A 143 -2.92 6.89 16.73
N PRO A 144 -2.49 5.64 17.01
CA PRO A 144 -3.38 4.50 16.91
C PRO A 144 -4.64 4.72 17.75
N PHE A 145 -5.80 4.53 17.12
CA PHE A 145 -7.06 4.61 17.83
C PHE A 145 -7.15 3.52 18.89
N PHE A 146 -6.71 2.30 18.53
CA PHE A 146 -6.54 1.16 19.43
C PHE A 146 -5.06 1.05 19.85
N PRO A 147 -4.67 1.54 21.05
CA PRO A 147 -3.25 1.66 21.41
C PRO A 147 -2.49 0.33 21.47
N TYR A 148 -3.21 -0.76 21.76
CA TYR A 148 -2.64 -2.12 21.82
C TYR A 148 -2.63 -2.85 20.46
N TRP A 149 -3.17 -2.23 19.40
CA TRP A 149 -3.24 -2.80 18.04
C TRP A 149 -2.65 -1.83 17.02
N ASP A 150 -1.34 -1.63 17.10
CA ASP A 150 -0.61 -0.76 16.18
C ASP A 150 -0.32 -1.42 14.81
N ARG A 151 -1.29 -2.16 14.26
CA ARG A 151 -1.17 -2.88 12.99
C ARG A 151 -2.40 -2.70 12.11
N PHE A 152 -2.25 -3.08 10.83
CA PHE A 152 -3.41 -3.28 9.97
C PHE A 152 -4.17 -4.54 10.40
N ILE A 153 -5.48 -4.43 10.46
CA ILE A 153 -6.41 -5.46 10.93
C ILE A 153 -7.22 -5.93 9.73
N PRO A 154 -7.17 -7.22 9.35
CA PRO A 154 -8.03 -7.74 8.31
C PRO A 154 -9.50 -7.63 8.71
N VAL A 155 -10.33 -7.05 7.84
CA VAL A 155 -11.77 -6.89 8.12
C VAL A 155 -12.49 -8.22 8.31
N HIS A 156 -11.92 -9.33 7.82
CA HIS A 156 -12.50 -10.65 7.95
C HIS A 156 -12.06 -11.42 9.20
N SER A 157 -11.03 -10.93 9.90
CA SER A 157 -10.57 -11.60 11.12
C SER A 157 -11.57 -11.34 12.26
N PRO A 158 -11.51 -12.11 13.35
CA PRO A 158 -12.30 -11.85 14.56
C PRO A 158 -12.11 -10.42 15.09
N GLU A 159 -10.88 -9.88 15.03
CA GLU A 159 -10.55 -8.49 15.37
C GLU A 159 -11.17 -7.46 14.42
N GLY A 160 -11.64 -7.89 13.24
CA GLY A 160 -12.39 -7.05 12.30
C GLY A 160 -13.59 -6.36 12.95
N GLY A 161 -14.14 -6.92 14.03
CA GLY A 161 -15.17 -6.28 14.87
C GLY A 161 -14.76 -4.90 15.42
N LEU A 162 -13.46 -4.63 15.61
CA LEU A 162 -12.95 -3.32 16.03
C LEU A 162 -13.29 -2.21 15.03
N PHE A 163 -13.55 -2.54 13.77
CA PHE A 163 -14.08 -1.60 12.79
C PHE A 163 -15.36 -0.91 13.30
N PHE A 164 -16.27 -1.68 13.91
CA PHE A 164 -17.54 -1.14 14.41
C PHE A 164 -17.36 -0.30 15.67
N ASN A 165 -16.38 -0.60 16.52
CA ASN A 165 -16.02 0.29 17.63
C ASN A 165 -15.59 1.66 17.11
N PHE A 166 -14.78 1.68 16.05
CA PHE A 166 -14.36 2.93 15.41
C PHE A 166 -15.53 3.65 14.71
N VAL A 167 -16.41 2.92 14.01
CA VAL A 167 -17.63 3.51 13.42
C VAL A 167 -18.52 4.13 14.50
N ASN A 168 -18.69 3.45 15.64
CA ASN A 168 -19.46 3.98 16.76
C ASN A 168 -18.83 5.26 17.33
N ALA A 169 -17.49 5.33 17.41
CA ALA A 169 -16.80 6.55 17.80
C ALA A 169 -16.98 7.71 16.80
N ILE A 170 -17.11 7.41 15.50
CA ILE A 170 -17.43 8.41 14.47
C ILE A 170 -18.87 8.93 14.67
N LYS A 171 -19.81 8.05 14.98
CA LYS A 171 -21.22 8.40 15.19
C LYS A 171 -21.46 9.14 16.51
N ASP A 172 -20.75 8.74 17.55
CA ASP A 172 -20.85 9.29 18.90
C ASP A 172 -19.46 9.61 19.47
N PRO A 173 -18.93 10.80 19.16
CA PRO A 173 -17.62 11.23 19.64
C PRO A 173 -17.57 11.55 21.15
N THR A 174 -18.70 11.53 21.87
CA THR A 174 -18.78 12.04 23.26
C THR A 174 -17.97 11.21 24.24
N ASN A 175 -17.77 9.92 23.96
CA ASN A 175 -17.01 9.02 24.81
C ASN A 175 -15.88 8.31 24.05
N LEU A 176 -15.02 9.12 23.41
CA LEU A 176 -13.92 8.62 22.59
C LEU A 176 -13.07 7.55 23.31
N GLN A 177 -12.76 7.77 24.59
CA GLN A 177 -11.91 6.87 25.36
C GLN A 177 -12.53 5.49 25.56
N SER A 178 -13.86 5.41 25.76
CA SER A 178 -14.53 4.11 25.88
C SER A 178 -14.40 3.27 24.61
N TYR A 179 -14.47 3.88 23.44
CA TYR A 179 -14.33 3.18 22.15
C TYR A 179 -12.88 2.77 21.85
N ARG A 180 -11.89 3.49 22.40
CA ARG A 180 -10.46 3.15 22.30
C ARG A 180 -10.09 1.95 23.19
N GLN A 181 -10.91 1.65 24.19
CA GLN A 181 -10.74 0.47 25.04
C GLN A 181 -11.30 -0.77 24.35
N ILE A 182 -10.58 -1.88 24.45
CA ILE A 182 -11.00 -3.18 23.96
C ILE A 182 -11.71 -3.90 25.11
N SER A 183 -12.95 -4.32 24.90
CA SER A 183 -13.71 -5.03 25.93
C SER A 183 -13.12 -6.41 26.22
N ASP A 184 -13.23 -6.88 27.47
CA ASP A 184 -12.78 -8.21 27.88
C ASP A 184 -13.46 -9.34 27.08
N GLN A 185 -14.70 -9.12 26.62
CA GLN A 185 -15.40 -10.05 25.74
C GLN A 185 -14.72 -10.16 24.37
N LEU A 186 -14.28 -9.04 23.80
CA LEU A 186 -13.55 -9.05 22.54
C LEU A 186 -12.18 -9.72 22.74
N TRP A 187 -11.50 -9.47 23.86
CA TRP A 187 -10.31 -10.22 24.25
C TRP A 187 -10.56 -11.72 24.32
N GLY A 188 -11.68 -12.14 24.89
CA GLY A 188 -12.07 -13.55 24.98
C GLY A 188 -12.31 -14.19 23.61
N VAL A 189 -13.02 -13.51 22.70
CA VAL A 189 -13.22 -13.98 21.33
C VAL A 189 -11.89 -14.10 20.59
N ILE A 190 -11.03 -13.07 20.70
CA ILE A 190 -9.70 -13.03 20.06
C ILE A 190 -8.82 -14.17 20.58
N ALA A 191 -8.76 -14.38 21.89
CA ALA A 191 -7.98 -15.43 22.53
C ALA A 191 -8.41 -16.85 22.14
N LEU A 192 -9.70 -17.06 21.84
CA LEU A 192 -10.21 -18.37 21.40
C LEU A 192 -9.94 -18.64 19.92
N THR A 193 -9.80 -17.59 19.11
CA THR A 193 -9.59 -17.70 17.65
C THR A 193 -8.13 -17.69 17.22
N TYR A 194 -7.21 -17.26 18.09
CA TYR A 194 -5.77 -17.40 17.91
C TYR A 194 -5.23 -18.35 18.98
N PRO A 195 -4.96 -19.64 18.69
CA PRO A 195 -3.99 -20.34 19.52
C PRO A 195 -2.70 -19.54 19.45
N ALA A 196 -2.08 -19.27 20.60
CA ALA A 196 -0.79 -18.59 20.70
C ALA A 196 0.27 -19.38 19.93
N SER A 197 0.33 -19.16 18.61
CA SER A 197 1.34 -19.76 17.75
C SER A 197 2.57 -18.86 17.83
N SER A 198 3.41 -19.22 18.79
CA SER A 198 4.86 -19.00 18.81
C SER A 198 5.43 -18.29 17.58
N SER A 199 5.54 -16.97 17.66
CA SER A 199 6.47 -16.20 16.82
C SER A 199 7.68 -15.91 17.68
N ASP A 200 8.58 -16.89 17.77
CA ASP A 200 10.01 -16.73 18.06
C ASP A 200 10.68 -18.10 17.88
N GLN A 201 11.10 -18.38 16.64
CA GLN A 201 12.27 -19.18 16.23
C GLN A 201 12.12 -19.58 14.76
N ILE A 202 12.54 -18.69 13.87
CA ILE A 202 13.09 -19.12 12.58
C ILE A 202 14.61 -19.13 12.77
N GLN A 203 15.13 -20.30 13.16
CA GLN A 203 16.53 -20.62 12.92
C GLN A 203 16.68 -20.99 11.44
N PRO A 204 17.74 -20.53 10.75
CA PRO A 204 18.03 -20.97 9.39
C PRO A 204 18.53 -22.42 9.43
N GLN A 205 17.76 -23.35 8.88
CA GLN A 205 18.26 -24.68 8.54
C GLN A 205 19.20 -24.56 7.33
N GLN A 206 20.42 -25.02 7.54
CA GLN A 206 21.42 -25.27 6.50
C GLN A 206 20.88 -26.37 5.57
N GLU A 207 20.83 -26.08 4.27
CA GLU A 207 20.72 -27.12 3.25
C GLU A 207 22.06 -27.84 3.11
N GLU A 208 22.05 -29.14 3.41
CA GLU A 208 23.07 -30.09 2.99
C GLU A 208 23.13 -30.10 1.45
N GLN A 209 24.29 -29.72 0.91
CA GLN A 209 24.64 -30.01 -0.49
C GLN A 209 25.38 -31.35 -0.56
N GLU A 210 24.78 -32.30 -1.28
CA GLU A 210 25.45 -33.47 -1.83
C GLU A 210 26.55 -33.03 -2.81
N GLN A 211 27.78 -33.51 -2.57
CA GLN A 211 28.92 -33.39 -3.47
C GLN A 211 29.12 -34.71 -4.23
N GLU A 212 29.08 -34.66 -5.56
CA GLU A 212 29.78 -35.62 -6.41
C GLU A 212 30.94 -34.91 -7.14
N GLN A 213 32.04 -35.65 -7.22
CA GLN A 213 33.41 -35.25 -7.56
C GLN A 213 33.63 -35.09 -9.07
N GLU A 214 34.56 -34.21 -9.46
CA GLU A 214 35.68 -34.60 -10.35
C GLU A 214 36.87 -33.60 -10.33
N GLN A 215 37.94 -34.04 -9.66
CA GLN A 215 39.40 -33.98 -9.97
C GLN A 215 40.09 -32.72 -10.58
N GLN A 216 40.88 -32.04 -9.71
CA GLN A 216 42.35 -31.71 -9.76
C GLN A 216 43.01 -30.93 -10.93
N PRO A 217 44.22 -30.31 -10.78
CA PRO A 217 45.12 -30.19 -9.59
C PRO A 217 45.75 -28.79 -9.25
N GLN A 218 46.12 -28.66 -7.98
CA GLN A 218 47.34 -28.09 -7.33
C GLN A 218 48.04 -26.76 -7.75
N GLN A 219 47.98 -25.80 -6.80
CA GLN A 219 48.98 -24.87 -6.17
C GLN A 219 50.44 -24.77 -6.67
N PRO A 220 51.26 -23.72 -6.35
CA PRO A 220 51.23 -22.77 -5.20
C PRO A 220 51.32 -21.27 -5.59
N GLY A 221 50.94 -20.25 -4.81
CA GLY A 221 51.34 -19.92 -3.45
C GLY A 221 52.43 -18.83 -3.48
N GLN A 222 52.06 -17.54 -3.36
CA GLN A 222 52.92 -16.44 -2.90
C GLN A 222 52.06 -15.20 -2.63
N GLY A 223 52.26 -14.56 -1.47
CA GLY A 223 51.51 -13.40 -1.02
C GLY A 223 52.18 -12.06 -1.35
N VAL A 224 51.66 -11.03 -0.67
CA VAL A 224 52.16 -9.64 -0.47
C VAL A 224 51.29 -8.55 -1.13
N GLN A 225 50.67 -7.78 -0.23
CA GLN A 225 50.40 -6.33 -0.13
C GLN A 225 49.94 -5.44 -1.31
N GLU A 226 48.89 -4.68 -0.96
CA GLU A 226 48.67 -3.23 -1.09
C GLU A 226 48.90 -2.51 -2.44
N GLU A 227 47.81 -1.82 -2.83
CA GLU A 227 47.73 -0.52 -3.53
C GLU A 227 48.60 -0.29 -4.77
N GLU A 228 47.97 -0.24 -5.94
CA GLU A 228 48.04 0.94 -6.81
C GLU A 228 47.05 0.86 -7.98
N GLU A 229 46.68 2.04 -8.46
CA GLU A 229 45.77 2.35 -9.56
C GLU A 229 46.11 1.57 -10.85
N ALA A 230 45.07 1.13 -11.58
CA ALA A 230 45.25 0.62 -12.94
C ALA A 230 44.13 1.09 -13.87
N GLU A 231 44.59 1.79 -14.90
CA GLU A 231 43.88 2.30 -16.06
C GLU A 231 43.14 1.22 -16.86
N ASP A 232 41.98 1.63 -17.36
CA ASP A 232 41.43 1.40 -18.70
C ASP A 232 41.93 0.18 -19.50
N GLY A 233 41.46 -1.01 -19.11
CA GLY A 233 41.50 -2.22 -19.94
C GLY A 233 40.25 -2.36 -20.80
N VAL A 234 40.22 -1.70 -21.97
CA VAL A 234 39.19 -1.93 -23.00
C VAL A 234 39.34 -3.35 -23.55
N THR A 235 38.51 -4.27 -23.07
CA THR A 235 38.32 -5.56 -23.72
C THR A 235 37.63 -5.33 -25.08
N GLU A 236 38.39 -5.38 -26.17
CA GLU A 236 37.83 -5.36 -27.52
C GLU A 236 37.02 -6.63 -27.75
N MET A 237 35.69 -6.48 -27.72
CA MET A 237 34.74 -7.52 -28.06
C MET A 237 34.69 -7.79 -29.57
N PRO A 238 34.33 -9.01 -29.99
CA PRO A 238 34.17 -9.39 -31.40
C PRO A 238 33.24 -8.45 -32.16
N GLU A 239 33.65 -8.08 -33.37
CA GLU A 239 33.04 -7.05 -34.22
C GLU A 239 31.56 -7.31 -34.56
N GLU A 240 31.11 -8.57 -34.48
CA GLU A 240 29.73 -8.97 -34.76
C GLU A 240 28.71 -8.50 -33.71
N ALA A 241 29.15 -8.11 -32.50
CA ALA A 241 28.28 -7.60 -31.44
C ALA A 241 27.93 -6.10 -31.57
N ARG A 242 28.45 -5.39 -32.60
CA ARG A 242 28.25 -3.94 -32.78
C ARG A 242 26.94 -3.54 -33.47
N ARG A 243 26.02 -4.48 -33.73
CA ARG A 243 24.69 -4.17 -34.31
C ARG A 243 23.71 -3.68 -33.24
N GLY A 244 23.92 -2.47 -32.73
CA GLY A 244 22.96 -1.81 -31.86
C GLY A 244 22.82 -0.33 -32.18
N THR A 245 21.65 0.24 -31.92
CA THR A 245 21.46 1.69 -32.03
C THR A 245 21.85 2.34 -30.71
N LYS A 246 22.76 3.33 -30.76
CA LYS A 246 23.11 4.16 -29.61
C LYS A 246 21.93 5.07 -29.27
N VAL A 247 21.46 5.01 -28.03
CA VAL A 247 20.33 5.81 -27.53
C VAL A 247 20.70 6.52 -26.23
N ARG A 248 20.11 7.71 -26.01
CA ARG A 248 20.16 8.43 -24.73
C ARG A 248 18.87 8.14 -23.96
N ILE A 249 19.00 7.78 -22.69
CA ILE A 249 17.85 7.49 -21.81
C ILE A 249 17.57 8.67 -20.89
N ARG A 250 16.30 8.94 -20.65
CA ARG A 250 15.82 9.80 -19.55
C ARG A 250 14.72 9.07 -18.79
N LEU A 251 14.86 8.99 -17.46
CA LEU A 251 13.81 8.53 -16.58
C LEU A 251 12.85 9.70 -16.27
N GLU A 252 11.55 9.44 -16.39
CA GLU A 252 10.50 10.31 -15.87
C GLU A 252 9.75 9.55 -14.77
N GLU A 253 10.01 9.95 -13.53
CA GLU A 253 9.37 9.37 -12.35
C GLU A 253 7.93 9.85 -12.24
N HIS A 254 6.99 8.93 -11.99
CA HIS A 254 5.58 9.25 -11.86
C HIS A 254 5.05 8.77 -10.51
N THR A 255 4.22 9.59 -9.85
CA THR A 255 3.68 9.25 -8.53
C THR A 255 2.53 8.22 -8.60
N PHE A 256 1.77 8.21 -9.71
CA PHE A 256 0.52 7.45 -9.84
C PHE A 256 0.45 6.54 -11.07
N SER A 257 1.48 6.53 -11.92
CA SER A 257 1.60 5.64 -13.07
C SER A 257 2.97 4.97 -13.07
N ALA A 258 3.18 3.97 -13.94
CA ALA A 258 4.51 3.38 -14.09
C ALA A 258 5.52 4.43 -14.58
N ASP A 259 6.73 4.39 -14.03
CA ASP A 259 7.82 5.22 -14.49
C ASP A 259 8.12 4.95 -15.96
N LYS A 260 8.44 6.02 -16.68
CA LYS A 260 8.68 5.96 -18.11
C LYS A 260 10.16 6.17 -18.39
N TYR A 261 10.70 5.25 -19.19
CA TYR A 261 12.07 5.34 -19.69
C TYR A 261 11.99 5.82 -21.14
N TYR A 262 12.41 7.06 -21.39
CA TYR A 262 12.42 7.63 -22.73
C TYR A 262 13.75 7.38 -23.41
N PHE A 263 13.72 6.86 -24.63
CA PHE A 263 14.88 6.62 -25.47
C PHE A 263 14.84 7.61 -26.62
N LYS A 264 15.93 8.38 -26.81
CA LYS A 264 16.11 9.23 -27.98
C LYS A 264 17.23 8.71 -28.86
N ASP A 265 16.92 8.43 -30.12
CA ASP A 265 17.92 7.98 -31.10
C ASP A 265 18.75 9.16 -31.66
N THR A 266 19.81 8.86 -32.40
CA THR A 266 20.68 9.87 -33.04
C THR A 266 19.97 10.71 -34.10
N LYS A 267 18.80 10.27 -34.58
CA LYS A 267 17.93 11.01 -35.52
C LYS A 267 16.88 11.84 -34.80
N GLY A 268 16.94 11.92 -33.46
CA GLY A 268 16.04 12.72 -32.64
C GLY A 268 14.67 12.11 -32.38
N ARG A 269 14.40 10.88 -32.83
CA ARG A 269 13.12 10.19 -32.58
C ARG A 269 13.09 9.65 -31.17
N SER A 270 11.98 9.86 -30.48
CA SER A 270 11.74 9.37 -29.13
C SER A 270 10.76 8.19 -29.12
N CYS A 271 10.96 7.27 -28.20
CA CYS A 271 9.99 6.26 -27.77
C CYS A 271 10.12 6.09 -26.26
N TYR A 272 9.11 5.54 -25.59
CA TYR A 272 9.20 5.23 -24.17
C TYR A 272 8.75 3.80 -23.90
N THR A 273 9.25 3.24 -22.80
CA THR A 273 8.83 1.94 -22.28
C THR A 273 8.66 2.02 -20.77
N THR A 274 8.02 1.02 -20.17
CA THR A 274 7.91 0.83 -18.72
C THR A 274 8.64 -0.43 -18.27
N ALA A 275 8.90 -0.56 -16.97
CA ALA A 275 9.49 -1.78 -16.40
C ALA A 275 8.63 -3.04 -16.64
N ALA A 276 7.31 -2.87 -16.82
CA ALA A 276 6.40 -3.99 -17.12
C ALA A 276 6.59 -4.52 -18.55
N ASP A 277 6.88 -3.63 -19.51
CA ASP A 277 7.15 -4.00 -20.90
C ASP A 277 8.44 -4.84 -20.99
N TRP A 278 9.44 -4.53 -20.16
CA TRP A 278 10.71 -5.26 -20.13
C TRP A 278 10.59 -6.70 -19.63
N ARG A 279 9.67 -6.93 -18.67
CA ARG A 279 9.39 -8.28 -18.17
C ARG A 279 8.69 -9.15 -19.22
N LYS A 280 7.86 -8.56 -20.08
CA LYS A 280 7.15 -9.27 -21.15
C LYS A 280 8.08 -9.70 -22.29
N GLU A 281 9.12 -8.92 -22.57
CA GLU A 281 10.02 -9.17 -23.71
C GLU A 281 11.31 -9.93 -23.34
N GLY A 282 11.38 -10.47 -22.11
CA GLY A 282 12.38 -11.47 -21.71
C GLY A 282 13.80 -10.94 -21.57
N HIS A 283 14.00 -9.79 -20.90
CA HIS A 283 15.31 -9.18 -20.60
C HIS A 283 16.23 -8.93 -21.82
N ASN A 284 15.72 -9.02 -23.06
CA ASN A 284 16.49 -8.79 -24.30
C ASN A 284 16.91 -7.33 -24.53
N TYR A 285 16.72 -6.48 -23.53
CA TYR A 285 16.96 -5.06 -23.58
C TYR A 285 18.06 -4.71 -22.58
N TYR A 286 19.26 -4.61 -23.15
CA TYR A 286 20.43 -3.85 -22.70
C TYR A 286 21.50 -4.54 -21.83
N ARG A 287 22.75 -4.37 -22.29
CA ARG A 287 23.99 -4.54 -21.52
C ARG A 287 24.47 -3.14 -21.11
N TYR A 288 24.60 -2.91 -19.81
CA TYR A 288 24.98 -1.62 -19.21
C TYR A 288 26.42 -1.20 -19.58
N ARG A 289 26.65 0.10 -19.77
CA ARG A 289 27.96 0.76 -19.65
C ARG A 289 27.84 2.01 -18.78
N PRO A 290 28.86 2.37 -17.99
CA PRO A 290 28.90 3.65 -17.28
C PRO A 290 28.84 4.80 -18.31
N ASN A 291 28.10 5.88 -18.02
CA ASN A 291 27.87 7.09 -18.84
C ASN A 291 26.57 7.16 -19.67
N ASP A 292 25.45 6.57 -19.21
CA ASP A 292 24.10 6.77 -19.79
C ASP A 292 23.93 6.38 -21.27
N GLN A 293 24.81 5.53 -21.79
CA GLN A 293 24.79 5.09 -23.19
C GLN A 293 24.44 3.62 -23.30
N TYR A 294 23.34 3.35 -23.99
CA TYR A 294 22.78 2.00 -24.13
C TYR A 294 22.83 1.54 -25.58
N TRP A 295 23.07 0.24 -25.76
CA TRP A 295 23.07 -0.43 -27.05
C TRP A 295 21.87 -1.36 -27.13
N CYS A 296 20.95 -1.06 -28.04
CA CYS A 296 19.79 -1.90 -28.28
C CYS A 296 19.93 -2.68 -29.59
N PRO A 297 19.88 -4.04 -29.57
CA PRO A 297 19.90 -4.83 -30.81
C PRO A 297 18.58 -4.74 -31.58
N LYS A 298 17.46 -4.41 -30.91
CA LYS A 298 16.13 -4.23 -31.53
C LYS A 298 15.54 -2.90 -31.08
N ARG A 299 15.09 -2.07 -32.02
CA ARG A 299 14.45 -0.78 -31.68
C ARG A 299 13.22 -1.04 -30.78
N PRO A 300 13.08 -0.36 -29.63
CA PRO A 300 11.86 -0.42 -28.83
C PRO A 300 10.69 0.02 -29.71
N ARG A 301 9.67 -0.83 -29.85
CA ARG A 301 8.43 -0.47 -30.53
C ARG A 301 7.55 0.23 -29.51
N ALA A 302 6.97 1.37 -29.92
CA ALA A 302 5.95 2.06 -29.13
C ALA A 302 4.64 1.27 -29.15
#